data_AF-A0A7S4NZC5-F1
#
_entry.id   AF-A0A7S4NZC5-F1
#
_cell.length_a   1.000
_cell.length_b   1.000
_cell.length_c   1.000
_cell.angle_alpha   90.00
_cell.angle_beta   90.00
_cell.angle_gamma   90.00
#
_symmetry.space_group_name_H-M   'P 1'
#
loop_
_entity.id
_entity.type
_entity.pdbx_description
1 polymer ?
#
loop_
_entity_poly.entity_id
_entity_poly.type
_entity_poly.pdbx_seq_one_letter_code
_entity_poly.pdbx_strand_id
1 'polypeptide(L)'
;MLIASAVRPMYSILDLACGKGGDLPKWAKQEIGHYVGVDIAYKSITDAIQRYNGQQNRAGCNFPAIWCAGNFCKSNFFQELEKVEKGVRFDAVSCQFAIHYSWTSEQDARTALKNAARRLKPGGLFVGTTTDANVLVKKLQDAPGLNFGNSLYSVEFLPKKGVAAADFDKTFSDHSPFGIRYRFYLKDAVDDCEEVSLETCRRDQV
;
A
#
# COMPACT_ATOMS: atom_id res chain seq x y z
N MET A 1 -4.05 -3.89 -17.25
CA MET A 1 -4.03 -4.22 -15.80
C MET A 1 -2.59 -4.04 -15.32
N LEU A 2 -2.32 -3.20 -14.32
CA LEU A 2 -0.97 -2.75 -13.93
C LEU A 2 0.04 -3.90 -13.75
N ILE A 3 -0.37 -4.98 -13.08
CA ILE A 3 0.44 -6.18 -12.87
C ILE A 3 0.89 -6.80 -14.20
N ALA A 4 -0.03 -6.96 -15.17
CA ALA A 4 0.28 -7.59 -16.45
C ALA A 4 1.24 -6.77 -17.33
N SER A 5 1.32 -5.45 -17.13
CA SER A 5 2.29 -4.61 -17.86
C SER A 5 3.68 -4.58 -17.24
N ALA A 6 3.80 -4.95 -15.97
CA ALA A 6 5.05 -4.81 -15.19
C ALA A 6 5.77 -6.14 -14.94
N VAL A 7 5.16 -7.27 -15.30
CA VAL A 7 5.59 -8.59 -14.85
C VAL A 7 5.71 -9.52 -16.05
N ARG A 8 6.69 -10.40 -16.02
CA ARG A 8 6.89 -11.45 -17.04
C ARG A 8 6.88 -12.83 -16.37
N PRO A 9 6.69 -13.91 -17.14
CA PRO A 9 6.83 -15.26 -16.62
C PRO A 9 8.15 -15.47 -15.89
N MET A 10 8.13 -16.33 -14.87
CA MET A 10 9.25 -16.67 -13.99
C MET A 10 9.77 -15.53 -13.09
N TYR A 11 9.13 -14.36 -13.05
CA TYR A 11 9.52 -13.29 -12.14
C TYR A 11 9.33 -13.68 -10.67
N SER A 12 10.23 -13.23 -9.81
CA SER A 12 10.10 -13.29 -8.35
C SER A 12 9.46 -12.01 -7.83
N ILE A 13 8.33 -12.13 -7.14
CA ILE A 13 7.50 -11.00 -6.70
C ILE A 13 7.57 -10.82 -5.18
N LEU A 14 7.74 -9.58 -4.73
CA LEU A 14 7.45 -9.17 -3.36
C LEU A 14 6.15 -8.37 -3.35
N ASP A 15 5.10 -8.88 -2.69
CA ASP A 15 3.80 -8.22 -2.59
C ASP A 15 3.61 -7.64 -1.18
N LEU A 16 3.79 -6.32 -1.05
CA LEU A 16 3.69 -5.57 0.19
C LEU A 16 2.24 -5.19 0.46
N ALA A 17 1.77 -5.46 1.69
CA ALA A 17 0.37 -5.38 2.08
C ALA A 17 -0.52 -6.26 1.19
N CYS A 18 -0.14 -7.54 1.04
CA CYS A 18 -0.82 -8.48 0.14
C CYS A 18 -2.25 -8.84 0.60
N GLY A 19 -2.63 -8.44 1.82
CA GLY A 19 -3.95 -8.65 2.38
C GLY A 19 -4.33 -10.12 2.38
N LYS A 20 -5.58 -10.40 2.00
CA LYS A 20 -6.14 -11.76 1.89
C LYS A 20 -5.79 -12.43 0.54
N GLY A 21 -4.76 -11.96 -0.16
CA GLY A 21 -4.34 -12.49 -1.45
C GLY A 21 -5.33 -12.19 -2.58
N GLY A 22 -5.80 -10.94 -2.72
CA GLY A 22 -6.70 -10.51 -3.79
C GLY A 22 -6.07 -10.56 -5.19
N ASP A 23 -4.74 -10.46 -5.26
CA ASP A 23 -3.98 -10.45 -6.50
C ASP A 23 -3.38 -11.81 -6.89
N LEU A 24 -3.52 -12.84 -6.05
CA LEU A 24 -3.04 -14.20 -6.36
C LEU A 24 -3.50 -14.72 -7.74
N PRO A 25 -4.77 -14.56 -8.16
CA PRO A 25 -5.18 -14.96 -9.50
C PRO A 25 -4.45 -14.21 -10.62
N LYS A 26 -4.06 -12.95 -10.38
CA LYS A 26 -3.34 -12.12 -11.34
C LYS A 26 -1.89 -12.60 -11.44
N TRP A 27 -1.27 -12.91 -10.30
CA TRP A 27 0.06 -13.50 -10.21
C TRP A 27 0.13 -14.85 -10.93
N ALA A 28 -0.84 -15.74 -10.69
CA ALA A 28 -0.93 -17.04 -11.36
C ALA A 28 -1.06 -16.89 -12.88
N LYS A 29 -1.90 -15.97 -13.35
CA LYS A 29 -2.07 -15.66 -14.77
C LYS A 29 -0.79 -15.13 -15.43
N GLN A 30 0.11 -14.51 -14.68
CA GLN A 30 1.40 -14.05 -15.20
C GLN A 30 2.50 -15.11 -15.14
N GLU A 31 2.19 -16.32 -14.66
CA GLU A 31 3.13 -17.45 -14.59
C GLU A 31 4.43 -17.07 -13.85
N ILE A 32 4.29 -16.33 -12.74
CA ILE A 32 5.43 -15.92 -11.92
C ILE A 32 6.17 -17.14 -11.36
N GLY A 33 7.46 -16.99 -11.09
CA GLY A 33 8.31 -18.09 -10.62
C GLY A 33 8.39 -18.20 -9.10
N HIS A 34 8.16 -17.09 -8.38
CA HIS A 34 8.26 -17.06 -6.92
C HIS A 34 7.46 -15.90 -6.34
N TYR A 35 6.89 -16.08 -5.14
CA TYR A 35 6.08 -15.07 -4.48
C TYR A 35 6.43 -14.93 -3.00
N VAL A 36 6.57 -13.69 -2.53
CA VAL A 36 6.65 -13.37 -1.10
C VAL A 36 5.57 -12.35 -0.78
N GLY A 37 4.59 -12.77 0.02
CA GLY A 37 3.52 -11.90 0.51
C GLY A 37 3.81 -11.39 1.92
N VAL A 38 3.74 -10.08 2.11
CA VAL A 38 3.92 -9.44 3.42
C VAL A 38 2.67 -8.66 3.78
N ASP A 39 2.16 -8.84 5.01
CA ASP A 39 1.03 -8.06 5.51
C ASP A 39 1.14 -7.85 7.02
N ILE A 40 0.67 -6.70 7.52
CA ILE A 40 0.72 -6.40 8.95
C ILE A 40 -0.26 -7.27 9.75
N ALA A 41 -1.40 -7.64 9.14
CA ALA A 41 -2.43 -8.40 9.80
C ALA A 41 -2.18 -9.90 9.61
N TYR A 42 -1.80 -10.58 10.69
CA TYR A 42 -1.62 -12.04 10.70
C TYR A 42 -2.85 -12.78 10.15
N LYS A 43 -4.06 -12.32 10.49
CA LYS A 43 -5.30 -12.90 9.97
C LYS A 43 -5.39 -12.81 8.44
N SER A 44 -5.00 -11.68 7.85
CA SER A 44 -4.95 -11.51 6.39
C SER A 44 -4.01 -12.52 5.74
N ILE A 45 -2.82 -12.73 6.32
CA ILE A 45 -1.88 -13.77 5.88
C ILE A 45 -2.51 -15.16 5.95
N THR A 46 -3.15 -15.53 7.06
CA THR A 46 -3.79 -16.85 7.17
C THR A 46 -4.90 -17.06 6.13
N ASP A 47 -5.71 -16.03 5.84
CA ASP A 47 -6.74 -16.10 4.82
C ASP A 47 -6.13 -16.19 3.40
N ALA A 48 -5.03 -15.48 3.14
CA ALA A 48 -4.30 -15.57 1.87
C ALA A 48 -3.71 -16.98 1.64
N ILE A 49 -3.13 -17.59 2.68
CA ILE A 49 -2.62 -18.97 2.65
C ILE A 49 -3.77 -19.94 2.36
N GLN A 50 -4.93 -19.78 3.01
CA GLN A 50 -6.10 -20.62 2.74
C GLN A 50 -6.60 -20.46 1.31
N ARG A 51 -6.59 -19.23 0.77
CA ARG A 51 -6.96 -18.97 -0.63
C ARG A 51 -5.97 -19.61 -1.60
N TYR A 52 -4.67 -19.54 -1.29
CA TYR A 52 -3.59 -20.10 -2.10
C TYR A 52 -3.64 -21.64 -2.12
N ASN A 53 -3.85 -22.29 -0.97
CA ASN A 53 -3.86 -23.75 -0.84
C ASN A 53 -5.22 -24.41 -1.08
N GLY A 54 -6.33 -23.68 -0.88
CA GLY A 54 -7.67 -24.26 -0.77
C GLY A 54 -8.41 -24.39 -2.10
N GLN A 55 -9.65 -24.87 -2.02
CA GLN A 55 -10.57 -24.98 -3.17
C GLN A 55 -10.88 -23.64 -3.86
N GLN A 56 -10.57 -22.52 -3.20
CA GLN A 56 -10.66 -21.18 -3.77
C GLN A 56 -9.51 -20.82 -4.70
N ASN A 57 -8.47 -21.66 -4.81
CA ASN A 57 -7.40 -21.53 -5.80
C ASN A 57 -7.88 -21.90 -7.22
N ARG A 58 -8.96 -21.24 -7.66
CA ARG A 58 -9.55 -21.42 -8.99
C ARG A 58 -8.63 -20.96 -10.11
N ALA A 59 -7.64 -20.13 -9.77
CA ALA A 59 -6.66 -19.59 -10.70
C ALA A 59 -5.45 -20.50 -10.91
N GLY A 60 -5.32 -21.60 -10.16
CA GLY A 60 -4.20 -22.53 -10.30
C GLY A 60 -2.87 -21.93 -9.89
N CYS A 61 -2.82 -21.13 -8.82
CA CYS A 61 -1.57 -20.64 -8.23
C CYS A 61 -0.67 -21.84 -7.94
N ASN A 62 0.44 -21.95 -8.69
CA ASN A 62 1.36 -23.10 -8.68
C ASN A 62 2.82 -22.69 -8.45
N PHE A 63 3.06 -21.41 -8.16
CA PHE A 63 4.38 -20.85 -7.86
C PHE A 63 4.70 -21.00 -6.36
N PRO A 64 5.95 -21.31 -5.96
CA PRO A 64 6.33 -21.32 -4.56
C PRO A 64 6.06 -19.96 -3.90
N ALA A 65 5.49 -20.00 -2.69
CA ALA A 65 5.03 -18.82 -1.97
C ALA A 65 5.52 -18.82 -0.52
N ILE A 66 6.05 -17.69 -0.07
CA ILE A 66 6.41 -17.41 1.33
C ILE A 66 5.52 -16.29 1.86
N TRP A 67 5.16 -16.39 3.14
CA TRP A 67 4.23 -15.49 3.78
C TRP A 67 4.86 -14.92 5.05
N CYS A 68 4.85 -13.60 5.19
CA CYS A 68 5.42 -12.92 6.34
C CYS A 68 4.38 -11.97 6.96
N ALA A 69 4.11 -12.15 8.24
CA ALA A 69 3.42 -11.13 9.02
C ALA A 69 4.42 -10.04 9.42
N GLY A 70 4.20 -8.80 8.98
CA GLY A 70 5.13 -7.70 9.23
C GLY A 70 4.62 -6.34 8.78
N ASN A 71 4.97 -5.30 9.54
CA ASN A 71 4.67 -3.92 9.18
C ASN A 71 5.78 -3.36 8.28
N PHE A 72 5.53 -3.28 6.98
CA PHE A 72 6.53 -2.80 6.02
C PHE A 72 6.95 -1.33 6.24
N CYS A 73 6.18 -0.54 6.98
CA CYS A 73 6.48 0.85 7.35
C CYS A 73 7.38 0.96 8.60
N LYS A 74 7.44 -0.07 9.45
CA LYS A 74 8.10 0.00 10.77
C LYS A 74 9.21 -1.02 10.96
N SER A 75 9.07 -2.21 10.39
CA SER A 75 9.95 -3.33 10.66
C SER A 75 10.80 -3.72 9.45
N ASN A 76 11.99 -4.24 9.74
CA ASN A 76 12.83 -4.93 8.78
C ASN A 76 12.42 -6.41 8.72
N PHE A 77 11.32 -6.73 8.02
CA PHE A 77 10.82 -8.11 7.90
C PHE A 77 11.80 -9.05 7.18
N PHE A 78 12.80 -8.51 6.49
CA PHE A 78 13.80 -9.29 5.79
C PHE A 78 14.73 -10.09 6.71
N GLN A 79 14.81 -9.74 8.00
CA GLN A 79 15.53 -10.57 8.98
C GLN A 79 14.83 -11.92 9.18
N GLU A 80 13.51 -11.93 9.25
CA GLU A 80 12.72 -13.16 9.32
C GLU A 80 12.72 -13.89 7.97
N LEU A 81 12.60 -13.15 6.86
CA LEU A 81 12.69 -13.73 5.52
C LEU A 81 14.03 -14.46 5.30
N GLU A 82 15.15 -13.92 5.79
CA GLU A 82 16.47 -14.55 5.64
C GLU A 82 16.57 -15.90 6.38
N LYS A 83 15.77 -16.13 7.42
CA LYS A 83 15.75 -17.41 8.15
C LYS A 83 15.08 -18.52 7.34
N VAL A 84 14.11 -18.16 6.50
CA VAL A 84 13.32 -19.12 5.70
C VAL A 84 13.79 -19.21 4.25
N GLU A 85 14.30 -18.11 3.70
CA GLU A 85 14.78 -18.02 2.32
C GLU A 85 15.96 -17.05 2.21
N LYS A 86 17.16 -17.64 2.14
CA LYS A 86 18.40 -16.89 2.12
C LYS A 86 18.62 -16.21 0.78
N GLY A 87 18.96 -14.93 0.81
CA GLY A 87 19.41 -14.19 -0.37
C GLY A 87 18.38 -13.98 -1.48
N VAL A 88 17.08 -14.25 -1.24
CA VAL A 88 16.03 -14.01 -2.25
C VAL A 88 16.03 -12.56 -2.75
N ARG A 89 15.88 -12.38 -4.06
CA ARG A 89 15.77 -11.07 -4.72
C ARG A 89 14.58 -11.05 -5.66
N PHE A 90 14.03 -9.87 -5.90
CA PHE A 90 12.77 -9.68 -6.61
C PHE A 90 12.97 -8.97 -7.94
N ASP A 91 12.28 -9.45 -8.97
CA ASP A 91 12.19 -8.78 -10.27
C ASP A 91 11.18 -7.63 -10.20
N ALA A 92 10.12 -7.78 -9.39
CA ALA A 92 9.17 -6.72 -9.13
C ALA A 92 8.71 -6.71 -7.67
N VAL A 93 8.38 -5.51 -7.19
CA VAL A 93 7.76 -5.26 -5.89
C VAL A 93 6.41 -4.59 -6.14
N SER A 94 5.35 -5.15 -5.57
CA SER A 94 3.98 -4.64 -5.65
C SER A 94 3.58 -4.04 -4.31
N CYS A 95 2.85 -2.92 -4.32
CA CYS A 95 2.19 -2.35 -3.16
C CYS A 95 0.87 -1.68 -3.59
N GLN A 96 -0.22 -2.45 -3.61
CA GLN A 96 -1.51 -1.97 -4.08
C GLN A 96 -2.33 -1.39 -2.91
N PHE A 97 -2.82 -0.16 -3.07
CA PHE A 97 -3.69 0.54 -2.11
C PHE A 97 -3.16 0.60 -0.68
N ALA A 98 -1.84 0.67 -0.49
CA ALA A 98 -1.27 0.61 0.85
C ALA A 98 -0.06 1.51 1.11
N ILE A 99 0.62 2.01 0.06
CA ILE A 99 1.85 2.79 0.26
C ILE A 99 1.61 4.08 1.06
N HIS A 100 0.42 4.66 0.98
CA HIS A 100 0.02 5.85 1.73
C HIS A 100 0.02 5.63 3.26
N TYR A 101 -0.16 4.40 3.76
CA TYR A 101 -0.02 4.11 5.20
C TYR A 101 1.40 4.35 5.73
N SER A 102 2.41 4.43 4.84
CA SER A 102 3.78 4.77 5.23
C SER A 102 4.02 6.27 5.42
N TRP A 103 3.10 7.14 4.98
CA TRP A 103 3.28 8.60 5.04
C TRP A 103 2.95 9.23 6.40
N THR A 104 2.74 8.42 7.44
CA THR A 104 2.52 8.88 8.83
C THR A 104 3.67 9.73 9.37
N SER A 105 4.91 9.41 8.98
CA SER A 105 6.10 10.19 9.29
C SER A 105 7.17 9.96 8.21
N GLU A 106 8.15 10.86 8.12
CA GLU A 106 9.27 10.70 7.20
C GLU A 106 10.04 9.38 7.45
N GLN A 107 10.23 9.02 8.72
CA GLN A 107 10.92 7.79 9.10
C GLN A 107 10.19 6.53 8.60
N ASP A 108 8.85 6.55 8.63
CA ASP A 108 8.03 5.42 8.18
C ASP A 108 8.07 5.29 6.66
N ALA A 109 7.95 6.43 5.94
CA ALA A 109 8.06 6.46 4.49
C ALA A 109 9.43 5.97 4.02
N ARG A 110 10.51 6.43 4.67
CA ARG A 110 11.88 5.96 4.38
C ARG A 110 12.04 4.47 4.63
N THR A 111 11.45 3.95 5.71
CA THR A 111 11.48 2.51 6.02
C THR A 111 10.75 1.69 4.97
N ALA A 112 9.55 2.12 4.56
CA ALA A 112 8.76 1.46 3.53
C ALA A 112 9.49 1.43 2.18
N LEU A 113 10.01 2.58 1.73
CA LEU A 113 10.77 2.68 0.48
C LEU A 113 12.07 1.86 0.53
N LYS A 114 12.78 1.86 1.67
CA LYS A 114 13.96 1.01 1.87
C LYS A 114 13.61 -0.48 1.79
N ASN A 115 12.49 -0.89 2.37
CA ASN A 115 12.02 -2.27 2.29
C ASN A 115 11.62 -2.67 0.87
N ALA A 116 10.95 -1.78 0.12
CA ALA A 116 10.62 -2.02 -1.28
C ALA A 116 11.88 -2.15 -2.15
N ALA A 117 12.89 -1.30 -1.96
CA ALA A 117 14.06 -1.26 -2.82
C ALA A 117 15.16 -2.28 -2.47
N ARG A 118 15.35 -2.64 -1.20
CA ARG A 118 16.58 -3.31 -0.73
C ARG A 118 16.91 -4.64 -1.42
N ARG A 119 15.89 -5.44 -1.76
CA ARG A 119 16.07 -6.73 -2.45
C ARG A 119 15.51 -6.73 -3.87
N LEU A 120 15.17 -5.55 -4.40
CA LEU A 120 14.81 -5.39 -5.80
C LEU A 120 16.08 -5.55 -6.64
N LYS A 121 16.02 -6.34 -7.71
CA LYS A 121 17.13 -6.53 -8.65
C LYS A 121 17.39 -5.22 -9.42
N PRO A 122 18.63 -4.97 -9.87
CA PRO A 122 18.88 -3.88 -10.83
C PRO A 122 17.96 -4.01 -12.05
N GLY A 123 17.30 -2.92 -12.42
CA GLY A 123 16.29 -2.91 -13.49
C GLY A 123 14.91 -3.48 -13.10
N GLY A 124 14.74 -3.92 -11.85
CA GLY A 124 13.46 -4.36 -11.33
C GLY A 124 12.47 -3.20 -11.14
N LEU A 125 11.18 -3.52 -11.06
CA LEU A 125 10.10 -2.54 -10.99
C LEU A 125 9.46 -2.49 -9.61
N PHE A 126 9.22 -1.28 -9.11
CA PHE A 126 8.26 -1.04 -8.03
C PHE A 126 6.96 -0.54 -8.64
N VAL A 127 5.86 -1.23 -8.38
CA VAL A 127 4.52 -0.86 -8.86
C VAL A 127 3.55 -0.79 -7.70
N GLY A 128 2.64 0.18 -7.75
CA GLY A 128 1.65 0.37 -6.71
C GLY A 128 0.52 1.27 -7.14
N THR A 129 -0.53 1.26 -6.34
CA THR A 129 -1.68 2.15 -6.47
C THR A 129 -1.90 2.88 -5.15
N THR A 130 -2.27 4.15 -5.23
CA THR A 130 -2.55 4.98 -4.07
C THR A 130 -3.52 6.10 -4.44
N THR A 131 -4.05 6.77 -3.43
CA THR A 131 -4.85 7.98 -3.60
C THR A 131 -4.01 9.12 -4.16
N ASP A 132 -4.59 9.92 -5.06
CA ASP A 132 -3.96 11.11 -5.61
C ASP A 132 -4.18 12.30 -4.66
N ALA A 133 -3.10 12.76 -4.02
CA ALA A 133 -3.14 13.88 -3.07
C ALA A 133 -3.65 15.18 -3.72
N ASN A 134 -3.37 15.44 -5.00
CA ASN A 134 -3.86 16.64 -5.67
C ASN A 134 -5.39 16.62 -5.81
N VAL A 135 -5.96 15.45 -6.12
CA VAL A 135 -7.41 15.27 -6.21
C VAL A 135 -8.05 15.41 -4.82
N LEU A 136 -7.44 14.82 -3.79
CA LEU A 136 -7.91 14.95 -2.41
C LEU A 136 -7.92 16.41 -1.94
N VAL A 137 -6.81 17.13 -2.14
CA VAL A 137 -6.68 18.54 -1.73
C VAL A 137 -7.64 19.42 -2.51
N LYS A 138 -7.76 19.24 -3.84
CA LYS A 138 -8.72 20.00 -4.65
C LYS A 138 -10.15 19.83 -4.13
N LYS A 139 -10.58 18.59 -3.88
CA LYS A 139 -11.92 18.30 -3.35
C LYS A 139 -12.13 18.86 -1.94
N LEU A 140 -11.09 18.85 -1.10
CA LEU A 140 -11.14 19.45 0.24
C LEU A 140 -11.31 20.97 0.19
N GLN A 141 -10.60 21.63 -0.72
CA GLN A 141 -10.66 23.09 -0.92
C GLN A 141 -12.04 23.53 -1.44
N ASP A 142 -12.65 22.74 -2.33
CA ASP A 142 -14.00 23.01 -2.85
C ASP A 142 -15.11 22.71 -1.82
N ALA A 143 -14.83 21.90 -0.79
CA ALA A 143 -15.82 21.51 0.21
C ALA A 143 -16.06 22.62 1.25
N PRO A 144 -17.30 22.80 1.74
CA PRO A 144 -17.59 23.78 2.80
C PRO A 144 -16.95 23.40 4.15
N GLY A 145 -16.80 22.10 4.42
CA GLY A 145 -16.20 21.56 5.64
C GLY A 145 -14.94 20.74 5.37
N LEU A 146 -14.60 19.84 6.28
CA LEU A 146 -13.46 18.91 6.13
C LEU A 146 -13.85 17.56 5.52
N ASN A 147 -15.13 17.42 5.14
CA ASN A 147 -15.64 16.21 4.52
C ASN A 147 -16.11 16.48 3.08
N PHE A 148 -15.94 15.48 2.24
CA PHE A 148 -16.52 15.40 0.90
C PHE A 148 -16.75 13.95 0.50
N GLY A 149 -17.64 13.72 -0.46
CA GLY A 149 -17.98 12.36 -0.88
C GLY A 149 -19.28 12.31 -1.67
N ASN A 150 -19.81 11.10 -1.81
CA ASN A 150 -21.13 10.83 -2.36
C ASN A 150 -21.70 9.54 -1.73
N SER A 151 -22.73 8.95 -2.32
CA SER A 151 -23.37 7.74 -1.81
C SER A 151 -22.49 6.48 -1.81
N LEU A 152 -21.31 6.51 -2.45
CA LEU A 152 -20.39 5.38 -2.55
C LEU A 152 -19.16 5.54 -1.68
N TYR A 153 -18.66 6.77 -1.48
CA TYR A 153 -17.45 7.01 -0.71
C TYR A 153 -17.55 8.31 0.08
N SER A 154 -16.81 8.39 1.18
CA SER A 154 -16.57 9.65 1.89
C SER A 154 -15.10 9.77 2.33
N VAL A 155 -14.65 11.02 2.38
CA VAL A 155 -13.34 11.42 2.91
C VAL A 155 -13.60 12.50 3.95
N GLU A 156 -13.00 12.36 5.13
CA GLU A 156 -13.04 13.35 6.20
C GLU A 156 -11.61 13.64 6.67
N PHE A 157 -11.09 14.84 6.40
CA PHE A 157 -9.78 15.26 6.87
C PHE A 157 -9.77 15.47 8.39
N LEU A 158 -8.71 15.00 9.04
CA LEU A 158 -8.60 14.97 10.49
C LEU A 158 -7.60 16.04 10.97
N PRO A 159 -8.06 17.10 11.66
CA PRO A 159 -7.18 18.07 12.28
C PRO A 159 -6.17 17.44 13.25
N LYS A 160 -5.00 18.08 13.40
CA LYS A 160 -4.06 17.72 14.46
C LYS A 160 -4.69 18.01 15.83
N LYS A 161 -4.25 17.26 16.86
CA LYS A 161 -4.71 17.49 18.23
C LYS A 161 -4.47 18.95 18.63
N GLY A 162 -5.52 19.63 19.09
CA GLY A 162 -5.48 21.03 19.49
C GLY A 162 -5.80 22.04 18.39
N VAL A 163 -6.05 21.59 17.15
CA VAL A 163 -6.52 22.43 16.04
C VAL A 163 -8.02 22.23 15.89
N ALA A 164 -8.82 23.30 15.98
CA ALA A 164 -10.25 23.23 15.71
C ALA A 164 -10.50 22.99 14.22
N ALA A 165 -11.61 22.32 13.88
CA ALA A 165 -11.92 22.02 12.47
C ALA A 165 -12.07 23.28 11.60
N ALA A 166 -12.54 24.39 12.18
CA ALA A 166 -12.66 25.68 11.50
C ALA A 166 -11.29 26.33 11.18
N ASP A 167 -10.25 25.98 11.93
CA ASP A 167 -8.89 26.51 11.79
C ASP A 167 -7.97 25.60 10.96
N PHE A 168 -8.53 24.54 10.36
CA PHE A 168 -7.74 23.62 9.54
C PHE A 168 -7.31 24.30 8.23
N ASP A 169 -6.00 24.40 8.00
CA ASP A 169 -5.45 24.93 6.76
C ASP A 169 -5.65 23.95 5.59
N LYS A 170 -6.63 24.25 4.73
CA LYS A 170 -6.91 23.50 3.49
C LYS A 170 -5.92 23.80 2.36
N THR A 171 -5.04 24.78 2.52
CA THR A 171 -4.02 25.14 1.52
C THR A 171 -2.74 24.34 1.69
N PHE A 172 -2.54 23.75 2.88
CA PHE A 172 -1.33 23.02 3.27
C PHE A 172 -0.05 23.86 3.12
N SER A 173 -0.16 25.17 3.35
CA SER A 173 0.88 26.16 3.04
C SER A 173 2.15 26.04 3.88
N ASP A 174 2.02 25.65 5.16
CA ASP A 174 3.14 25.43 6.10
C ASP A 174 3.15 24.00 6.67
N HIS A 175 2.73 23.03 5.86
CA HIS A 175 2.59 21.65 6.31
C HIS A 175 3.82 20.81 5.95
N SER A 176 4.17 19.91 6.87
CA SER A 176 4.99 18.74 6.53
C SER A 176 4.21 17.89 5.52
N PRO A 177 4.85 17.31 4.48
CA PRO A 177 4.19 16.39 3.57
C PRO A 177 3.79 15.08 4.24
N PHE A 178 4.17 14.87 5.51
CA PHE A 178 3.87 13.67 6.29
C PHE A 178 2.82 13.94 7.37
N GLY A 179 2.03 12.91 7.67
CA GLY A 179 1.07 12.90 8.78
C GLY A 179 -0.20 13.73 8.52
N ILE A 180 -0.54 13.98 7.26
CA ILE A 180 -1.81 14.60 6.85
C ILE A 180 -2.86 13.50 6.81
N ARG A 181 -3.71 13.41 7.84
CA ARG A 181 -4.60 12.27 8.05
C ARG A 181 -6.00 12.57 7.54
N TYR A 182 -6.64 11.55 6.98
CA TYR A 182 -8.05 11.58 6.65
C TYR A 182 -8.66 10.22 6.93
N ARG A 183 -9.95 10.22 7.21
CA ARG A 183 -10.79 9.04 7.30
C ARG A 183 -11.39 8.76 5.92
N PHE A 184 -11.30 7.51 5.46
CA PHE A 184 -11.84 7.05 4.19
C PHE A 184 -12.88 5.96 4.41
N TYR A 185 -13.99 6.10 3.70
CA TYR A 185 -15.04 5.09 3.60
C TYR A 185 -15.31 4.79 2.14
N LEU A 186 -15.46 3.50 1.82
CA LEU A 186 -15.89 3.03 0.52
C LEU A 186 -16.91 1.90 0.72
N LYS A 187 -18.12 2.12 0.20
CA LYS A 187 -19.22 1.18 0.30
C LYS A 187 -18.81 -0.22 -0.16
N ASP A 188 -19.11 -1.21 0.67
CA ASP A 188 -18.85 -2.63 0.44
C ASP A 188 -17.36 -3.04 0.34
N ALA A 189 -16.42 -2.14 0.66
CA ALA A 189 -14.98 -2.39 0.51
C ALA A 189 -14.11 -1.92 1.69
N VAL A 190 -14.31 -0.70 2.19
CA VAL A 190 -13.50 -0.09 3.26
C VAL A 190 -14.43 0.53 4.28
N ASP A 191 -14.43 -0.03 5.48
CA ASP A 191 -15.18 0.47 6.63
C ASP A 191 -14.30 1.43 7.44
N ASP A 192 -14.58 2.74 7.32
CA ASP A 192 -14.11 3.78 8.23
C ASP A 192 -12.62 3.68 8.62
N CYS A 193 -11.73 3.78 7.62
CA CYS A 193 -10.29 3.58 7.79
C CYS A 193 -9.53 4.91 7.85
N GLU A 194 -8.56 5.04 8.78
CA GLU A 194 -7.65 6.19 8.82
C GLU A 194 -6.50 5.98 7.82
N GLU A 195 -6.43 6.86 6.82
CA GLU A 195 -5.39 6.91 5.80
C GLU A 195 -4.57 8.20 5.94
N VAL A 196 -3.46 8.28 5.21
CA VAL A 196 -2.56 9.44 5.22
C VAL A 196 -2.34 9.92 3.79
N SER A 197 -2.49 11.22 3.55
CA SER A 197 -2.24 11.80 2.23
C SER A 197 -0.78 11.61 1.84
N LEU A 198 -0.56 11.08 0.63
CA LEU A 198 0.77 10.87 0.08
C LEU A 198 1.16 12.09 -0.75
N GLU A 199 1.71 13.11 -0.08
CA GLU A 199 2.23 14.30 -0.76
C GLU A 199 3.68 14.07 -1.21
N THR A 200 3.94 14.23 -2.52
CA THR A 200 5.23 13.91 -3.16
C THR A 200 6.12 15.13 -3.41
N CYS A 201 6.31 15.99 -2.40
CA CYS A 201 7.05 17.27 -2.37
C CYS A 201 6.17 18.53 -2.40
N ARG A 202 6.69 19.61 -1.78
CA ARG A 202 6.08 20.93 -1.72
C ARG A 202 5.70 21.39 -3.12
N ARG A 203 4.52 22.00 -3.25
CA ARG A 203 4.16 22.80 -4.41
C ARG A 203 5.18 23.93 -4.53
N ASP A 204 6.25 23.70 -5.29
CA ASP A 204 6.99 24.82 -5.85
C ASP A 204 5.98 25.58 -6.71
N GLN A 205 5.77 26.84 -6.34
CA GLN A 205 4.89 27.77 -7.03
C GLN A 205 5.25 27.76 -8.52
N VAL A 206 4.33 27.29 -9.36
CA VAL A 206 4.31 27.58 -10.80
C VAL A 206 3.34 28.71 -11.02
#